data_AF-A0A3D5X706-F1
#
_entry.id   AF-A0A3D5X706-F1
#
_cell.length_a   1.000
_cell.length_b   1.000
_cell.length_c   1.000
_cell.angle_alpha   90.00
_cell.angle_beta   90.00
_cell.angle_gamma   90.00
#
_symmetry.space_group_name_H-M   'P 1'
#
loop_
_entity.id
_entity.type
_entity.pdbx_description
1 polymer ?
#
loop_
_entity_poly.entity_id
_entity_poly.type
_entity_poly.pdbx_seq_one_letter_code
_entity_poly.pdbx_strand_id
1 'polypeptide(L)'
;QAPLIISTRGHRLEGVWHSGSPLSMVINSIRGIYVCVPRNMTQAAGMYNTLLESDDPALVIEPLNGYRLKERLPNNVGEFKVPLGIPEVLQEGTDITLVTYGSCVRIAQEAVEQLADFGISVELIDVQTLL
;
A
#
# COMPACT_ATOMS: atom_id res chain seq x y z
N GLN A 1 7.76 1.60 23.10
CA GLN A 1 7.38 2.85 22.42
C GLN A 1 8.64 3.52 21.92
N ALA A 2 8.71 3.75 20.62
CA ALA A 2 9.85 4.32 19.91
C ALA A 2 9.29 5.04 18.68
N PRO A 3 8.89 6.32 18.81
CA PRO A 3 8.26 7.08 17.72
C PRO A 3 9.30 7.36 16.63
N LEU A 4 9.30 6.52 15.60
CA LEU A 4 10.22 6.59 14.48
C LEU A 4 9.50 6.17 13.21
N ILE A 5 9.56 7.03 12.19
CA ILE A 5 9.07 6.70 10.86
C ILE A 5 10.28 6.61 9.92
N ILE A 6 10.49 5.42 9.36
CA ILE A 6 11.48 5.18 8.31
C ILE A 6 10.72 5.18 6.98
N SER A 7 10.96 6.16 6.12
CA SER A 7 10.38 6.17 4.78
C SER A 7 11.39 5.69 3.74
N THR A 8 10.89 4.89 2.80
CA THR A 8 11.63 4.50 1.61
C THR A 8 10.68 4.45 0.43
N ARG A 9 11.24 4.44 -0.77
CA ARG A 9 10.48 4.34 -2.00
C ARG A 9 10.66 2.95 -2.57
N GLY A 10 9.59 2.40 -3.11
CA GLY A 10 9.61 1.18 -3.89
C GLY A 10 10.50 1.32 -5.13
N HIS A 11 10.56 0.26 -5.90
CA HIS A 11 11.51 0.17 -7.00
C HIS A 11 10.98 0.70 -8.34
N ARG A 12 11.92 1.02 -9.22
CA ARG A 12 11.72 1.09 -10.68
C ARG A 12 12.72 0.15 -11.34
N LEU A 13 12.45 -0.27 -12.58
CA LEU A 13 13.32 -1.15 -13.38
C LEU A 13 14.61 -0.42 -13.83
N GLU A 14 15.41 0.05 -12.86
CA GLU A 14 16.63 0.84 -13.02
C GLU A 14 17.89 0.05 -12.63
N GLY A 15 17.83 -1.27 -12.80
CA GLY A 15 18.92 -2.19 -12.44
C GLY A 15 18.81 -2.71 -11.01
N VAL A 16 19.67 -3.69 -10.69
CA VAL A 16 19.52 -4.55 -9.51
C VAL A 16 19.47 -3.79 -8.17
N TRP A 17 20.24 -2.69 -8.04
CA TRP A 17 20.31 -1.88 -6.83
C TRP A 17 19.13 -0.92 -6.62
N HIS A 18 18.31 -0.71 -7.65
CA HIS A 18 17.12 0.16 -7.63
C HIS A 18 15.82 -0.62 -7.90
N SER A 19 15.94 -1.92 -8.17
CA SER A 19 14.85 -2.84 -8.52
C SER A 19 14.53 -3.87 -7.43
N GLY A 20 15.45 -4.04 -6.46
CA GLY A 20 15.32 -5.07 -5.43
C GLY A 20 14.20 -4.79 -4.44
N SER A 21 13.45 -5.83 -4.08
CA SER A 21 12.45 -5.80 -3.01
C SER A 21 12.80 -6.86 -1.96
N PRO A 22 13.61 -6.53 -0.93
CA PRO A 22 13.96 -7.47 0.14
C PRO A 22 12.79 -7.67 1.13
N LEU A 23 11.53 -7.59 0.66
CA LEU A 23 10.34 -7.62 1.51
C LEU A 23 10.25 -8.89 2.37
N SER A 24 10.63 -10.04 1.83
CA SER A 24 10.68 -11.29 2.60
C SER A 24 11.58 -11.17 3.84
N MET A 25 12.77 -10.57 3.69
CA MET A 25 13.66 -10.32 4.83
C MET A 25 13.02 -9.31 5.81
N VAL A 26 12.49 -8.20 5.30
CA VAL A 26 11.83 -7.17 6.12
C VAL A 26 10.71 -7.80 6.96
N ILE A 27 9.76 -8.47 6.33
CA ILE A 27 8.60 -9.05 7.04
C ILE A 27 8.95 -10.27 7.90
N ASN A 28 10.19 -10.74 7.94
CA ASN A 28 10.60 -11.83 8.84
C ASN A 28 11.57 -11.37 9.93
N SER A 29 12.30 -10.27 9.72
CA SER A 29 13.37 -9.83 10.61
C SER A 29 13.00 -8.66 11.53
N ILE A 30 11.97 -7.87 11.21
CA ILE A 30 11.64 -6.63 11.97
C ILE A 30 10.25 -6.65 12.63
N ARG A 31 9.97 -7.68 13.46
CA ARG A 31 8.75 -7.72 14.29
C ARG A 31 8.70 -6.56 15.28
N GLY A 32 7.49 -6.07 15.57
CA GLY A 32 7.27 -4.92 16.46
C GLY A 32 7.40 -3.56 15.77
N ILE A 33 7.42 -3.55 14.44
CA ILE A 33 7.40 -2.35 13.59
C ILE A 33 6.25 -2.50 12.61
N TYR A 34 5.46 -1.44 12.41
CA TYR A 34 4.46 -1.42 11.34
C TYR A 34 5.14 -1.40 9.97
N VAL A 35 4.81 -2.33 9.09
CA VAL A 35 5.32 -2.33 7.70
C VAL A 35 4.21 -1.87 6.76
N CYS A 36 4.20 -0.57 6.48
CA CYS A 36 3.18 0.10 5.66
C CYS A 36 3.58 0.06 4.18
N VAL A 37 2.63 -0.32 3.31
CA VAL A 37 2.81 -0.46 1.86
C VAL A 37 1.67 0.25 1.11
N PRO A 38 1.57 1.58 1.22
CA PRO A 38 0.45 2.33 0.62
C PRO A 38 0.36 2.10 -0.89
N ARG A 39 -0.86 1.90 -1.40
CA ARG A 39 -1.11 1.74 -2.84
C ARG A 39 -0.87 2.99 -3.67
N ASN A 40 -1.02 4.16 -3.06
CA ASN A 40 -0.97 5.47 -3.71
C ASN A 40 -0.55 6.56 -2.69
N MET A 41 -0.27 7.77 -3.14
CA MET A 41 0.21 8.87 -2.28
C MET A 41 -0.88 9.44 -1.37
N THR A 42 -2.15 9.34 -1.75
CA THR A 42 -3.29 9.73 -0.90
C THR A 42 -3.38 8.84 0.34
N GLN A 43 -3.23 7.52 0.13
CA GLN A 43 -3.12 6.51 1.17
C GLN A 43 -1.87 6.73 2.03
N ALA A 44 -0.71 7.00 1.41
CA ALA A 44 0.51 7.31 2.15
C ALA A 44 0.32 8.51 3.09
N ALA A 45 -0.30 9.60 2.63
CA ALA A 45 -0.61 10.76 3.47
C ALA A 45 -1.51 10.40 4.66
N GLY A 46 -2.53 9.57 4.45
CA GLY A 46 -3.40 9.10 5.54
C GLY A 46 -2.69 8.20 6.55
N MET A 47 -1.80 7.32 6.08
CA MET A 47 -0.95 6.52 6.96
C MET A 47 0.00 7.40 7.77
N TYR A 48 0.64 8.40 7.15
CA TYR A 48 1.50 9.35 7.87
C TYR A 48 0.73 10.11 8.96
N ASN A 49 -0.48 10.61 8.67
CA ASN A 49 -1.30 11.27 9.68
C ASN A 49 -1.63 10.35 10.87
N THR A 50 -1.79 9.06 10.62
CA THR A 50 -2.05 8.06 11.67
C THR A 50 -0.78 7.77 12.47
N LEU A 51 0.37 7.63 11.80
CA LEU A 51 1.66 7.37 12.43
C LEU A 51 2.18 8.56 13.25
N LEU A 52 1.93 9.80 12.80
CA LEU A 52 2.31 11.01 13.54
C LEU A 52 1.60 11.16 14.88
N GLU A 53 0.48 10.45 15.08
CA GLU A 53 -0.26 10.39 16.34
C GLU A 53 0.06 9.13 17.16
N SER A 54 0.98 8.29 16.69
CA SER A 54 1.38 7.03 17.33
C SER A 54 2.78 7.12 17.94
N ASP A 55 3.01 6.32 18.98
CA ASP A 55 4.32 6.11 19.62
C ASP A 55 5.04 4.85 19.11
N ASP A 56 4.50 4.20 18.07
CA ASP A 56 5.03 2.98 17.48
C ASP A 56 5.99 3.25 16.31
N PRO A 57 7.05 2.44 16.15
CA PRO A 57 7.93 2.55 14.99
C PRO A 57 7.23 2.02 13.73
N ALA A 58 7.53 2.64 12.59
CA ALA A 58 7.01 2.23 11.29
C ALA A 58 8.04 2.34 10.16
N LEU A 59 7.94 1.41 9.21
CA LEU A 59 8.56 1.46 7.90
C LEU A 59 7.47 1.71 6.86
N VAL A 60 7.58 2.82 6.12
CA VAL A 60 6.66 3.18 5.04
C VAL A 60 7.36 3.00 3.70
N ILE A 61 6.86 2.09 2.88
CA ILE A 61 7.39 1.79 1.54
C ILE A 61 6.47 2.42 0.50
N GLU A 62 6.80 3.64 0.09
CA GLU A 62 5.98 4.46 -0.80
C GLU A 62 6.03 3.95 -2.24
N PRO A 63 4.93 4.03 -3.00
CA PRO A 63 4.92 3.65 -4.41
C PRO A 63 5.67 4.70 -5.23
N LEU A 64 6.91 4.41 -5.63
CA LEU A 64 7.78 5.38 -6.35
C LEU A 64 7.11 5.98 -7.61
N ASN A 65 6.35 5.16 -8.35
CA ASN A 65 5.62 5.66 -9.53
C ASN A 65 4.44 6.56 -9.17
N GLY A 66 3.88 6.45 -7.96
CA GLY A 66 2.75 7.25 -7.47
C GLY A 66 3.05 8.75 -7.43
N TYR A 67 4.30 9.15 -7.18
CA TYR A 67 4.72 10.56 -7.20
C TYR A 67 4.45 11.31 -8.50
N ARG A 68 4.28 10.58 -9.61
CA ARG A 68 4.06 11.16 -10.95
C ARG A 68 2.61 11.12 -11.38
N LEU A 69 1.74 10.49 -10.59
CA LEU A 69 0.34 10.32 -10.89
C LEU A 69 -0.47 11.41 -10.19
N LYS A 70 -1.55 11.83 -10.84
CA LYS A 70 -2.58 12.66 -10.20
C LYS A 70 -3.58 11.73 -9.56
N GLU A 71 -3.72 11.84 -8.26
CA GLU A 71 -4.63 11.02 -7.48
C GLU A 71 -5.79 11.86 -6.98
N ARG A 72 -6.89 11.18 -6.64
CA ARG A 72 -8.05 11.84 -6.05
C ARG A 72 -7.73 12.27 -4.64
N LEU A 73 -7.71 13.58 -4.41
CA LEU A 73 -7.53 14.13 -3.07
C LEU A 73 -8.74 13.79 -2.18
N PRO A 74 -8.51 13.52 -0.89
CA PRO A 74 -9.59 13.36 0.07
C PRO A 74 -10.27 14.72 0.29
N ASN A 75 -11.56 14.70 0.63
CA ASN A 75 -12.30 15.93 0.91
C ASN A 75 -11.85 16.62 2.22
N ASN A 76 -11.17 15.87 3.10
CA ASN A 76 -10.67 16.30 4.41
C ASN A 76 -9.13 16.26 4.45
N VAL A 77 -8.49 17.01 3.55
CA VAL A 77 -7.02 17.14 3.50
C VAL A 77 -6.48 17.58 4.87
N GLY A 78 -5.43 16.92 5.34
CA GLY A 78 -4.81 17.17 6.66
C GLY A 78 -5.41 16.34 7.80
N GLU A 79 -6.66 15.88 7.67
CA GLU A 79 -7.32 15.03 8.66
C GLU A 79 -7.53 13.60 8.18
N PHE A 80 -7.41 13.35 6.88
CA PHE A 80 -7.53 12.01 6.31
C PHE A 80 -6.54 11.07 6.98
N LYS A 81 -7.04 9.93 7.45
CA LYS A 81 -6.29 8.91 8.17
C LYS A 81 -6.63 7.53 7.63
N VAL A 82 -5.68 6.62 7.74
CA VAL A 82 -5.80 5.24 7.29
C VAL A 82 -5.48 4.33 8.46
N PRO A 83 -6.40 3.45 8.87
CA PRO A 83 -6.13 2.52 9.96
C PRO A 83 -5.03 1.53 9.57
N LEU A 84 -4.01 1.40 10.42
CA LEU A 84 -2.90 0.46 10.20
C LEU A 84 -3.32 -0.96 10.58
N GLY A 85 -2.85 -1.95 9.82
CA GLY A 85 -3.16 -3.36 10.06
C GLY A 85 -4.57 -3.81 9.64
N ILE A 86 -5.33 -2.93 8.97
CA ILE A 86 -6.68 -3.22 8.49
C ILE A 86 -6.66 -3.29 6.95
N PRO A 87 -6.88 -4.47 6.35
CA PRO A 87 -7.07 -4.59 4.90
C PRO A 87 -8.33 -3.85 4.42
N GLU A 88 -8.30 -3.38 3.18
CA GLU A 88 -9.42 -2.72 2.51
C GLU A 88 -9.89 -3.57 1.32
N VAL A 89 -11.19 -3.89 1.29
CA VAL A 89 -11.83 -4.45 0.09
C VAL A 89 -12.11 -3.28 -0.85
N LEU A 90 -11.36 -3.20 -1.95
CA LEU A 90 -11.48 -2.12 -2.94
C LEU A 90 -12.61 -2.37 -3.93
N GLN A 91 -12.91 -3.65 -4.17
CA GLN A 91 -13.98 -4.10 -5.03
C GLN A 91 -14.49 -5.44 -4.53
N GLU A 92 -15.80 -5.55 -4.38
CA GLU A 92 -16.48 -6.80 -4.05
C GLU A 92 -16.55 -7.70 -5.29
N GLY A 93 -16.46 -9.01 -5.10
CA GLY A 93 -16.61 -9.99 -6.18
C GLY A 93 -16.83 -11.40 -5.68
N THR A 94 -17.17 -12.32 -6.60
CA THR A 94 -17.66 -13.66 -6.22
C THR A 94 -16.88 -14.83 -6.79
N ASP A 95 -16.13 -14.64 -7.87
CA ASP A 95 -15.51 -15.76 -8.58
C ASP A 95 -14.06 -16.00 -8.13
N ILE A 96 -13.33 -14.90 -7.86
CA ILE A 96 -11.91 -14.93 -7.47
C ILE A 96 -11.63 -13.83 -6.45
N THR A 97 -10.86 -14.15 -5.41
CA THR A 97 -10.26 -13.15 -4.51
C THR A 97 -8.82 -12.86 -4.93
N LEU A 98 -8.53 -11.60 -5.21
CA LEU A 98 -7.21 -11.07 -5.54
C LEU A 98 -6.69 -10.22 -4.38
N VAL A 99 -5.74 -10.76 -3.62
CA VAL A 99 -5.10 -10.07 -2.50
C VAL A 99 -3.75 -9.51 -2.94
N THR A 100 -3.53 -8.21 -2.77
CA THR A 100 -2.27 -7.56 -3.14
C THR A 100 -1.97 -6.34 -2.29
N TYR A 101 -0.89 -5.62 -2.60
CA TYR A 101 -0.49 -4.40 -1.88
C TYR A 101 0.34 -3.45 -2.73
N GLY A 102 0.50 -2.23 -2.24
CA GLY A 102 1.41 -1.24 -2.79
C GLY A 102 1.15 -0.96 -4.27
N SER A 103 2.23 -0.86 -5.06
CA SER A 103 2.12 -0.52 -6.49
C SER A 103 1.40 -1.57 -7.32
N CYS A 104 1.29 -2.82 -6.83
CA CYS A 104 0.58 -3.89 -7.53
C CYS A 104 -0.94 -3.70 -7.52
N VAL A 105 -1.48 -2.94 -6.56
CA VAL A 105 -2.93 -2.66 -6.50
C VAL A 105 -3.43 -1.98 -7.77
N ARG A 106 -2.68 -1.01 -8.31
CA ARG A 106 -3.09 -0.35 -9.56
C ARG A 106 -3.11 -1.30 -10.76
N ILE A 107 -2.13 -2.21 -10.84
CA ILE A 107 -2.08 -3.25 -11.87
C ILE A 107 -3.27 -4.20 -11.71
N ALA A 108 -3.59 -4.56 -10.46
CA ALA A 108 -4.74 -5.39 -10.15
C ALA A 108 -6.06 -4.71 -10.54
N GLN A 109 -6.25 -3.42 -10.27
CA GLN A 109 -7.43 -2.67 -10.69
C GLN A 109 -7.63 -2.71 -12.22
N GLU A 110 -6.56 -2.46 -12.99
CA GLU A 110 -6.58 -2.55 -14.46
C GLU A 110 -6.92 -3.98 -14.94
N ALA A 111 -6.46 -5.01 -14.24
CA ALA A 111 -6.76 -6.41 -14.57
C ALA A 111 -8.19 -6.81 -14.22
N VAL A 112 -8.73 -6.31 -13.10
CA VAL A 112 -10.13 -6.54 -12.69
C VAL A 112 -11.09 -5.97 -13.73
N GLU A 113 -10.83 -4.78 -14.27
CA GLU A 113 -11.61 -4.20 -15.36
C GLU A 113 -11.59 -5.09 -16.61
N GLN A 114 -10.42 -5.60 -17.01
CA GLN A 114 -10.30 -6.51 -18.15
C GLN A 114 -11.01 -7.85 -17.95
N LEU A 115 -10.97 -8.41 -16.73
CA LEU A 115 -11.64 -9.67 -16.41
C LEU A 115 -13.18 -9.53 -16.40
N ALA A 116 -13.68 -8.34 -16.08
CA ALA A 116 -15.11 -8.04 -16.15
C ALA A 116 -15.65 -8.19 -17.59
N ASP A 117 -14.86 -7.89 -18.62
CA ASP A 117 -15.23 -8.08 -20.04
C ASP A 117 -15.46 -9.56 -20.40
N PHE A 118 -14.88 -10.48 -19.64
CA PHE A 118 -15.08 -11.92 -19.76
C PHE A 118 -16.13 -12.46 -18.77
N GLY A 119 -16.81 -11.59 -18.04
CA GLY A 119 -17.83 -11.96 -17.06
C GLY A 119 -17.26 -12.55 -15.77
N ILE A 120 -15.99 -12.28 -15.43
CA ILE A 120 -15.34 -12.76 -14.21
C ILE A 120 -15.40 -11.69 -13.13
N SER A 121 -16.04 -12.01 -12.01
CA SER A 121 -16.19 -11.15 -10.84
C SER A 121 -15.02 -11.34 -9.86
N VAL A 122 -14.22 -10.30 -9.67
CA VAL A 122 -13.03 -10.34 -8.80
C VAL A 122 -13.23 -9.49 -7.56
N GLU A 123 -13.03 -10.10 -6.40
CA GLU A 123 -12.90 -9.40 -5.12
C GLU A 123 -11.44 -8.93 -4.97
N LEU A 124 -11.21 -7.61 -4.95
CA LEU A 124 -9.87 -7.03 -4.84
C LEU A 124 -9.63 -6.50 -3.43
N ILE A 125 -8.61 -7.04 -2.77
CA ILE A 125 -8.22 -6.68 -1.41
C ILE A 125 -6.82 -6.05 -1.40
N ASP A 126 -6.72 -4.84 -0.88
CA ASP A 126 -5.45 -4.18 -0.54
C ASP A 126 -5.13 -4.44 0.93
N VAL A 127 -4.03 -5.13 1.22
CA VAL A 127 -3.68 -5.45 2.61
C VAL A 127 -3.15 -4.25 3.39
N GLN A 128 -2.65 -3.19 2.72
CA GLN A 128 -2.17 -1.92 3.28
C GLN A 128 -0.94 -2.00 4.23
N THR A 129 -0.89 -2.99 5.11
CA THR A 129 0.13 -3.18 6.15
C THR A 129 0.51 -4.67 6.20
N LEU A 130 1.80 -4.99 6.17
CA LEU A 130 2.31 -6.36 6.12
C LEU A 130 2.69 -6.93 7.50
N LEU A 131 2.88 -6.06 8.49
CA LEU A 131 3.18 -6.39 9.90
C LEU A 131 2.60 -5.33 10.83
#